data_AF-A0A357BIY8-F1
#
_entry.id   AF-A0A357BIY8-F1
#
_cell.length_a   1.000
_cell.length_b   1.000
_cell.length_c   1.000
_cell.angle_alpha   90.00
_cell.angle_beta   90.00
_cell.angle_gamma   90.00
#
_symmetry.space_group_name_H-M   'P 1'
#
loop_
_entity.id
_entity.type
_entity.pdbx_description
1 polymer ?
#
loop_
_entity_poly.entity_id
_entity_poly.type
_entity_poly.pdbx_seq_one_letter_code
_entity_poly.pdbx_strand_id
1 'polypeptide(L)'
;MGNLFAATRIFFISFLLVFSLCCAGCDKLYSLLDKEGAEEKELIGEIVPYEKNPTVEEIQTLLKLYGYNPGKIDGVLGLRTRNAIAQFQKDNNLKQTRFADQETWGKLKVFKDSGLIVENQVNVQLVQKILKNAGFNPGTVDGNLGPQTLAAIKAFQKAHALEADGKIGFKTLTKLADYFE
;
A
#
# COMPACT_ATOMS: atom_id res chain seq x y z
N MET A 1 -52.09 -27.23 -46.16
CA MET A 1 -51.62 -25.86 -46.47
C MET A 1 -51.99 -25.00 -45.28
N GLY A 2 -51.15 -24.32 -44.53
CA GLY A 2 -49.72 -24.08 -44.45
C GLY A 2 -49.55 -23.24 -43.17
N ASN A 3 -48.50 -23.51 -42.40
CA ASN A 3 -48.49 -23.34 -40.96
C ASN A 3 -48.53 -21.89 -40.43
N LEU A 4 -49.27 -21.79 -39.34
CA LEU A 4 -49.27 -20.82 -38.27
C LEU A 4 -47.87 -20.72 -37.60
N PHE A 5 -46.90 -20.01 -38.18
CA PHE A 5 -45.63 -19.69 -37.53
C PHE A 5 -45.12 -18.29 -37.93
N ALA A 6 -45.75 -17.26 -37.36
CA ALA A 6 -45.25 -15.89 -37.43
C ALA A 6 -45.43 -15.18 -36.07
N ALA A 7 -44.97 -15.78 -34.98
CA ALA A 7 -45.02 -15.13 -33.66
C ALA A 7 -43.97 -15.63 -32.66
N THR A 8 -42.84 -16.20 -33.10
CA THR A 8 -41.89 -16.84 -32.16
C THR A 8 -40.42 -16.55 -32.50
N ARG A 9 -40.09 -15.33 -32.92
CA ARG A 9 -38.68 -14.93 -33.15
C ARG A 9 -38.28 -13.54 -32.64
N ILE A 10 -39.10 -12.87 -31.85
CA ILE A 10 -38.77 -11.52 -31.32
C ILE A 10 -38.51 -11.52 -29.80
N PHE A 11 -38.73 -12.64 -29.09
CA PHE A 11 -38.54 -12.71 -27.63
C PHE A 11 -37.26 -13.41 -27.15
N PHE A 12 -36.34 -13.79 -28.05
CA PHE A 12 -35.08 -14.46 -27.64
C PHE A 12 -33.81 -13.62 -27.85
N ILE A 13 -33.90 -12.42 -28.42
CA ILE A 13 -32.73 -11.52 -28.60
C ILE A 13 -32.82 -10.29 -27.68
N SER A 14 -33.92 -10.11 -26.94
CA SER A 14 -34.04 -9.04 -25.93
C SER A 14 -33.52 -9.42 -24.54
N PHE A 15 -33.10 -10.67 -24.31
CA PHE A 15 -32.56 -11.10 -23.00
C PHE A 15 -31.03 -11.29 -23.00
N LEU A 16 -30.39 -11.35 -24.17
CA LEU A 16 -28.91 -11.44 -24.25
C LEU A 16 -28.21 -10.07 -24.16
N LEU A 17 -28.94 -8.97 -24.42
CA LEU A 17 -28.40 -7.60 -24.31
C LEU A 17 -28.59 -6.95 -22.93
N VAL A 18 -29.48 -7.48 -22.08
CA VAL A 18 -29.69 -6.95 -20.72
C VAL A 18 -28.78 -7.64 -19.70
N PHE A 19 -28.28 -8.86 -19.97
CA PHE A 19 -27.31 -9.53 -19.10
C PHE A 19 -25.86 -9.10 -19.36
N SER A 20 -25.53 -8.67 -20.59
CA SER A 20 -24.17 -8.16 -20.92
C SER A 20 -23.92 -6.73 -20.43
N LEU A 21 -24.97 -5.90 -20.33
CA LEU A 21 -24.86 -4.56 -19.74
C LEU A 21 -24.84 -4.54 -18.20
N CYS A 22 -25.19 -5.64 -17.54
CA CYS A 22 -25.29 -5.66 -16.09
C CYS A 22 -23.91 -5.71 -15.42
N CYS A 23 -22.95 -6.48 -15.95
CA CYS A 23 -21.62 -6.58 -15.34
C CYS A 23 -20.81 -5.27 -15.51
N ALA A 24 -20.73 -4.73 -16.73
CA ALA A 24 -19.98 -3.49 -16.98
C ALA A 24 -20.66 -2.23 -16.40
N GLY A 25 -22.00 -2.24 -16.32
CA GLY A 25 -22.78 -1.15 -15.72
C GLY A 25 -22.73 -1.13 -14.20
N CYS A 26 -22.74 -2.30 -13.55
CA CYS A 26 -22.62 -2.39 -12.09
C CYS A 26 -21.24 -1.92 -11.61
N ASP A 27 -20.15 -2.32 -12.26
CA ASP A 27 -18.79 -1.91 -11.84
C ASP A 27 -18.58 -0.39 -11.96
N LYS A 28 -19.14 0.23 -13.01
CA LYS A 28 -19.10 1.68 -13.19
C LYS A 28 -20.01 2.44 -12.22
N LEU A 29 -21.12 1.83 -11.80
CA LEU A 29 -22.00 2.40 -10.78
C LEU A 29 -21.38 2.28 -9.37
N TYR A 30 -20.73 1.16 -9.05
CA TYR A 30 -20.06 0.95 -7.76
C TYR A 30 -18.90 1.93 -7.56
N SER A 31 -18.05 2.14 -8.58
CA SER A 31 -16.96 3.13 -8.52
C SER A 31 -17.43 4.59 -8.42
N LEU A 32 -18.66 4.90 -8.82
CA LEU A 32 -19.27 6.23 -8.64
C LEU A 32 -19.84 6.46 -7.23
N LEU A 33 -20.18 5.38 -6.51
CA LEU A 33 -20.77 5.45 -5.17
C LEU A 33 -19.74 5.28 -4.06
N ASP A 34 -18.77 4.40 -4.25
CA ASP A 34 -17.66 4.13 -3.33
C ASP A 34 -16.37 3.94 -4.12
N LYS A 35 -15.77 5.07 -4.50
CA LYS A 35 -14.57 5.10 -5.33
C LYS A 35 -13.41 4.38 -4.64
N GLU A 36 -13.18 4.64 -3.36
CA GLU A 36 -12.04 4.08 -2.63
C GLU A 36 -12.19 2.58 -2.36
N GLY A 37 -13.40 2.11 -2.08
CA GLY A 37 -13.69 0.67 -2.01
C GLY A 37 -13.50 -0.04 -3.36
N ALA A 38 -13.88 0.61 -4.47
CA ALA A 38 -13.66 0.07 -5.81
C ALA A 38 -12.18 0.00 -6.18
N GLU A 39 -11.39 1.02 -5.85
CA GLU A 39 -9.93 1.03 -6.05
C GLU A 39 -9.23 -0.06 -5.21
N GLU A 40 -9.64 -0.24 -3.95
CA GLU A 40 -9.10 -1.33 -3.13
C GLU A 40 -9.43 -2.69 -3.76
N LYS A 41 -10.67 -2.91 -4.23
CA LYS A 41 -11.07 -4.14 -4.92
C LYS A 41 -10.26 -4.39 -6.19
N GLU A 42 -9.94 -3.35 -6.96
CA GLU A 42 -9.05 -3.48 -8.13
C GLU A 42 -7.64 -3.92 -7.71
N LEU A 43 -7.12 -3.38 -6.61
CA LEU A 43 -5.78 -3.66 -6.10
C LEU A 43 -5.64 -5.07 -5.47
N ILE A 44 -6.60 -5.47 -4.63
CA ILE A 44 -6.50 -6.69 -3.82
C ILE A 44 -7.53 -7.77 -4.23
N GLY A 45 -8.40 -7.51 -5.19
CA GLY A 45 -9.48 -8.41 -5.56
C GLY A 45 -10.62 -8.44 -4.55
N GLU A 46 -11.47 -9.46 -4.63
CA GLU A 46 -12.55 -9.66 -3.66
C GLU A 46 -11.99 -10.09 -2.31
N ILE A 47 -12.38 -9.39 -1.25
CA ILE A 47 -12.00 -9.74 0.11
C ILE A 47 -12.84 -10.93 0.54
N VAL A 48 -12.25 -12.11 0.49
CA VAL A 48 -12.86 -13.33 1.03
C VAL A 48 -12.44 -13.49 2.49
N PRO A 49 -13.38 -13.65 3.44
CA PRO A 49 -13.07 -13.85 4.84
C PRO A 49 -12.10 -15.03 5.05
N TYR A 50 -11.03 -14.78 5.80
CA TYR A 50 -9.97 -15.76 6.14
C TYR A 50 -9.12 -16.25 4.97
N GLU A 51 -9.34 -15.74 3.76
CA GLU A 51 -8.46 -16.03 2.63
C GLU A 51 -7.22 -15.14 2.69
N LYS A 52 -6.06 -15.78 2.48
CA LYS A 52 -4.79 -15.08 2.44
C LYS A 52 -4.65 -14.35 1.11
N ASN A 53 -4.40 -13.05 1.17
CA ASN A 53 -4.08 -12.24 0.01
C ASN A 53 -2.62 -11.75 0.06
N PRO A 54 -1.80 -12.00 -0.98
CA PRO A 54 -0.38 -11.60 -0.99
C PRO A 54 -0.19 -10.08 -0.94
N THR A 55 -1.04 -9.30 -1.60
CA THR A 55 -1.00 -7.84 -1.55
C THR A 55 -1.33 -7.33 -0.15
N VAL A 56 -2.30 -7.95 0.55
CA VAL A 56 -2.60 -7.60 1.94
C VAL A 56 -1.43 -7.94 2.87
N GLU A 57 -0.76 -9.08 2.67
CA GLU A 57 0.44 -9.46 3.43
C GLU A 57 1.56 -8.43 3.23
N GLU A 58 1.72 -7.93 2.00
CA GLU A 58 2.66 -6.88 1.68
C GLU A 58 2.30 -5.54 2.35
N ILE A 59 1.04 -5.11 2.29
CA ILE A 59 0.54 -3.92 2.99
C ILE A 59 0.80 -4.04 4.50
N GLN A 60 0.48 -5.17 5.12
CA GLN A 60 0.76 -5.43 6.53
C GLN A 60 2.26 -5.34 6.83
N THR A 61 3.10 -5.90 5.96
CA THR A 61 4.55 -5.87 6.14
C THR A 61 5.09 -4.44 6.07
N LEU A 62 4.68 -3.66 5.07
CA LEU A 62 5.10 -2.27 4.92
C LEU A 62 4.59 -1.39 6.07
N LEU A 63 3.32 -1.52 6.47
CA LEU A 63 2.77 -0.82 7.63
C LEU A 63 3.57 -1.13 8.90
N LYS A 64 3.89 -2.41 9.13
CA LYS A 64 4.69 -2.83 10.27
C LYS A 64 6.09 -2.22 10.23
N LEU A 65 6.75 -2.28 9.07
CA LEU A 65 8.07 -1.70 8.85
C LEU A 65 8.08 -0.19 9.10
N TYR A 66 7.02 0.50 8.68
CA TYR A 66 6.83 1.93 8.85
C TYR A 66 6.44 2.36 10.27
N GLY A 67 6.30 1.42 11.20
CA GLY A 67 6.03 1.70 12.61
C GLY A 67 4.56 1.65 13.00
N TYR A 68 3.66 1.28 12.08
CA TYR A 68 2.25 1.06 12.37
C TYR A 68 2.00 -0.37 12.87
N ASN A 69 0.84 -0.61 13.50
CA ASN A 69 0.50 -1.92 14.04
C ASN A 69 -0.68 -2.56 13.29
N PRO A 70 -0.43 -3.29 12.18
CA PRO A 70 -1.48 -4.00 11.45
C PRO A 70 -1.94 -5.28 12.15
N GLY A 71 -1.28 -5.69 13.24
CA GLY A 71 -1.49 -6.99 13.86
C GLY A 71 -0.57 -8.05 13.27
N LYS A 72 -1.10 -9.25 13.04
CA LYS A 72 -0.34 -10.36 12.44
C LYS A 72 -0.17 -10.10 10.94
N ILE A 73 0.98 -10.45 10.40
CA ILE A 73 1.23 -10.49 8.95
C ILE A 73 0.73 -11.86 8.49
N ASP A 74 -0.53 -11.92 8.07
CA ASP A 74 -1.23 -13.15 7.68
C ASP A 74 -1.95 -13.04 6.33
N GLY A 75 -1.91 -11.87 5.70
CA GLY A 75 -2.60 -11.59 4.45
C GLY A 75 -4.12 -11.47 4.59
N VAL A 76 -4.65 -11.34 5.81
CA VAL A 76 -6.09 -11.17 6.06
C VAL A 76 -6.39 -9.73 6.45
N LEU A 77 -7.32 -9.09 5.72
CA LEU A 77 -7.65 -7.69 5.93
C LEU A 77 -8.63 -7.49 7.11
N GLY A 78 -8.08 -7.55 8.33
CA GLY A 78 -8.83 -7.36 9.56
C GLY A 78 -8.88 -5.92 10.10
N LEU A 79 -9.59 -5.73 11.22
CA LEU A 79 -9.76 -4.42 11.87
C LEU A 79 -8.44 -3.76 12.28
N ARG A 80 -7.45 -4.54 12.72
CA ARG A 80 -6.11 -4.02 13.07
C ARG A 80 -5.41 -3.44 11.84
N THR A 81 -5.43 -4.16 10.71
CA THR A 81 -4.90 -3.67 9.43
C THR A 81 -5.62 -2.39 8.99
N ARG A 82 -6.95 -2.37 9.03
CA ARG A 82 -7.76 -1.17 8.69
C ARG A 82 -7.41 0.04 9.55
N ASN A 83 -7.19 -0.16 10.85
CA ASN A 83 -6.81 0.91 11.76
C ASN A 83 -5.36 1.39 11.50
N ALA A 84 -4.45 0.47 11.15
CA ALA A 84 -3.09 0.83 10.75
C ALA A 84 -3.09 1.64 9.45
N ILE A 85 -3.90 1.26 8.45
CA ILE A 85 -4.11 2.03 7.22
C ILE A 85 -4.63 3.43 7.56
N ALA A 86 -5.67 3.52 8.40
CA ALA A 86 -6.25 4.79 8.82
C ALA A 86 -5.22 5.70 9.51
N GLN A 87 -4.36 5.14 10.36
CA GLN A 87 -3.32 5.89 11.06
C GLN A 87 -2.23 6.34 10.08
N PHE A 88 -1.81 5.47 9.16
CA PHE A 88 -0.88 5.82 8.08
C PHE A 88 -1.41 6.94 7.21
N GLN A 89 -2.68 6.88 6.81
CA GLN A 89 -3.33 7.92 6.03
C GLN A 89 -3.31 9.25 6.76
N LYS A 90 -3.76 9.27 8.02
CA LYS A 90 -3.76 10.46 8.87
C LYS A 90 -2.37 11.08 9.00
N ASP A 91 -1.36 10.27 9.30
CA ASP A 91 0.01 10.75 9.54
C ASP A 91 0.72 11.24 8.28
N ASN A 92 0.18 10.88 7.11
CA ASN A 92 0.70 11.23 5.80
C ASN A 92 -0.21 12.18 5.02
N ASN A 93 -1.17 12.84 5.69
CA ASN A 93 -2.10 13.80 5.10
C ASN A 93 -2.93 13.24 3.94
N LEU A 94 -3.28 11.95 4.00
CA LEU A 94 -4.20 11.30 3.07
C LEU A 94 -5.62 11.34 3.64
N LYS A 95 -6.63 11.14 2.77
CA LYS A 95 -8.01 10.91 3.23
C LYS A 95 -8.03 9.64 4.09
N GLN A 96 -8.62 9.70 5.28
CA GLN A 96 -8.66 8.58 6.22
C GLN A 96 -9.76 7.56 5.87
N THR A 97 -9.64 6.95 4.69
CA THR A 97 -10.63 6.03 4.09
C THR A 97 -10.62 4.67 4.76
N ARG A 98 -9.50 4.29 5.40
CA ARG A 98 -9.22 2.93 5.93
C ARG A 98 -9.09 1.87 4.83
N PHE A 99 -9.21 2.26 3.57
CA PHE A 99 -8.98 1.44 2.39
C PHE A 99 -7.53 1.58 1.94
N ALA A 100 -6.92 0.47 1.50
CA ALA A 100 -5.67 0.52 0.76
C ALA A 100 -5.95 0.94 -0.70
N ASP A 101 -6.54 2.12 -0.86
CA ASP A 101 -6.83 2.75 -2.14
C ASP A 101 -5.55 3.09 -2.93
N GLN A 102 -5.68 3.56 -4.17
CA GLN A 102 -4.54 3.76 -5.05
C GLN A 102 -3.52 4.75 -4.47
N GLU A 103 -3.99 5.82 -3.82
CA GLU A 103 -3.14 6.83 -3.20
C GLU A 103 -2.38 6.25 -2.00
N THR A 104 -3.07 5.51 -1.13
CA THR A 104 -2.48 4.83 0.01
C THR A 104 -1.45 3.80 -0.43
N TRP A 105 -1.78 2.97 -1.42
CA TRP A 105 -0.88 1.95 -1.95
C TRP A 105 0.34 2.58 -2.60
N GLY A 106 0.16 3.57 -3.47
CA GLY A 106 1.24 4.30 -4.12
C GLY A 106 2.23 4.89 -3.10
N LYS A 107 1.72 5.42 -2.00
CA LYS A 107 2.55 5.97 -0.92
C LYS A 107 3.27 4.89 -0.12
N LEU A 108 2.65 3.73 0.11
CA LEU A 108 3.31 2.60 0.79
C LEU A 108 4.48 2.02 -0.01
N LYS A 109 4.37 1.94 -1.34
CA LYS A 109 5.39 1.31 -2.20
C LYS A 109 6.55 2.22 -2.64
N VAL A 110 6.47 3.52 -2.40
CA VAL A 110 7.47 4.51 -2.90
C VAL A 110 8.92 4.11 -2.59
N PHE A 111 9.19 3.53 -1.42
CA PHE A 111 10.55 3.14 -1.05
C PHE A 111 11.02 1.82 -1.67
N LYS A 112 10.09 0.95 -2.10
CA LYS A 112 10.43 -0.22 -2.90
C LYS A 112 10.92 0.21 -4.28
N ASP A 113 10.21 1.15 -4.90
CA ASP A 113 10.58 1.68 -6.22
C ASP A 113 11.94 2.41 -6.18
N SER A 114 12.29 3.03 -5.04
CA SER A 114 13.60 3.69 -4.83
C SER A 114 14.75 2.75 -4.41
N GLY A 115 14.48 1.47 -4.15
CA GLY A 115 15.48 0.50 -3.66
C GLY A 115 15.89 0.64 -2.18
N LEU A 116 15.28 1.57 -1.44
CA LEU A 116 15.41 1.68 0.02
C LEU A 116 14.76 0.51 0.77
N ILE A 117 13.77 -0.12 0.15
CA ILE A 117 13.19 -1.38 0.62
C ILE A 117 13.42 -2.44 -0.44
N VAL A 118 14.08 -3.53 -0.05
CA VAL A 118 14.32 -4.70 -0.88
C VAL A 118 13.81 -5.90 -0.11
N GLU A 119 13.02 -6.77 -0.75
CA GLU A 119 12.44 -7.97 -0.11
C GLU A 119 11.71 -7.66 1.21
N ASN A 120 11.02 -6.51 1.26
CA ASN A 120 10.29 -6.01 2.42
C ASN A 120 11.15 -5.72 3.66
N GLN A 121 12.46 -5.53 3.46
CA GLN A 121 13.40 -5.09 4.48
C GLN A 121 14.08 -3.80 4.07
N VAL A 122 14.52 -3.01 5.04
CA VAL A 122 15.30 -1.79 4.78
C VAL A 122 16.68 -2.15 4.25
N ASN A 123 17.07 -1.54 3.14
CA ASN A 123 18.42 -1.62 2.60
C ASN A 123 19.38 -0.78 3.46
N VAL A 124 19.96 -1.40 4.49
CA VAL A 124 20.82 -0.72 5.47
C VAL A 124 22.07 -0.12 4.82
N GLN A 125 22.66 -0.79 3.83
CA GLN A 125 23.83 -0.26 3.11
C GLN A 125 23.49 1.06 2.41
N LEU A 126 22.34 1.12 1.74
CA LEU A 126 21.87 2.35 1.11
C LEU A 126 21.59 3.44 2.14
N VAL A 127 20.95 3.11 3.26
CA VAL A 127 20.73 4.05 4.37
C VAL A 127 22.06 4.62 4.90
N GLN A 128 23.08 3.77 5.10
CA GLN A 128 24.41 4.22 5.53
C GLN A 128 25.06 5.16 4.49
N LYS A 129 24.94 4.87 3.18
CA LYS A 129 25.43 5.77 2.13
C LYS A 129 24.73 7.13 2.19
N ILE A 130 23.40 7.12 2.25
CA ILE A 130 22.59 8.33 2.29
C ILE A 130 22.90 9.17 3.54
N LEU A 131 23.03 8.55 4.71
CA LEU A 131 23.43 9.24 5.93
C LEU A 131 24.77 9.95 5.79
N LYS A 132 25.73 9.32 5.09
CA LYS A 132 27.03 9.93 4.79
C LYS A 132 26.89 11.14 3.87
N ASN A 133 26.09 11.05 2.81
CA ASN A 133 25.82 12.15 1.90
C ASN A 133 25.11 13.32 2.61
N ALA A 134 24.21 13.00 3.54
CA ALA A 134 23.54 13.98 4.40
C ALA A 134 24.47 14.60 5.49
N GLY A 135 25.75 14.23 5.54
CA GLY A 135 26.74 14.79 6.47
C GLY A 135 26.80 14.11 7.85
N PHE A 136 26.14 12.97 8.02
CA PHE A 136 26.21 12.16 9.24
C PHE A 136 27.24 11.04 9.11
N ASN A 137 27.80 10.57 10.22
CA ASN A 137 28.79 9.48 10.20
C ASN A 137 28.18 8.16 10.73
N PRO A 138 27.70 7.26 9.85
CA PRO A 138 27.16 5.96 10.25
C PRO A 138 28.23 4.91 10.52
N GLY A 139 29.52 5.23 10.33
CA GLY A 139 30.62 4.27 10.32
C GLY A 139 30.84 3.64 8.94
N THR A 140 31.28 2.39 8.92
CA THR A 140 31.48 1.63 7.68
C THR A 140 30.14 1.33 7.00
N VAL A 141 30.10 1.45 5.67
CA VAL A 141 28.95 1.03 4.86
C VAL A 141 29.02 -0.49 4.66
N ASP A 142 28.58 -1.24 5.66
CA ASP A 142 28.66 -2.70 5.71
C ASP A 142 27.28 -3.39 5.69
N GLY A 143 26.20 -2.63 5.86
CA GLY A 143 24.84 -3.15 5.94
C GLY A 143 24.40 -3.57 7.33
N ASN A 144 25.21 -3.31 8.36
CA ASN A 144 24.91 -3.65 9.73
C ASN A 144 24.38 -2.43 10.50
N LEU A 145 23.29 -2.60 11.26
CA LEU A 145 22.79 -1.58 12.18
C LEU A 145 23.59 -1.56 13.49
N GLY A 146 24.87 -1.23 13.39
CA GLY A 146 25.76 -1.10 14.54
C GLY A 146 25.53 0.18 15.36
N PRO A 147 26.24 0.34 16.50
CA PRO A 147 26.08 1.50 17.38
C PRO A 147 26.31 2.86 16.70
N GLN A 148 27.29 2.94 15.78
CA GLN A 148 27.56 4.15 15.01
C GLN A 148 26.44 4.49 14.04
N THR A 149 25.92 3.50 13.31
CA THR A 149 24.78 3.69 12.40
C THR A 149 23.53 4.13 13.17
N LEU A 150 23.23 3.51 14.31
CA LEU A 150 22.11 3.91 15.17
C LEU A 150 22.28 5.34 15.72
N ALA A 151 23.50 5.72 16.13
CA ALA A 151 23.79 7.09 16.56
C ALA A 151 23.60 8.09 15.42
N ALA A 152 24.03 7.76 14.20
CA ALA A 152 23.84 8.58 13.01
C ALA A 152 22.36 8.73 12.65
N ILE A 153 21.57 7.65 12.71
CA ILE A 153 20.11 7.70 12.47
C ILE A 153 19.44 8.64 13.48
N LYS A 154 19.77 8.52 14.77
CA LYS A 154 19.19 9.40 15.80
C LYS A 154 19.61 10.86 15.63
N ALA A 155 20.86 11.11 15.24
CA ALA A 155 21.35 12.45 14.94
C ALA A 155 20.63 13.05 13.73
N PHE A 156 20.45 12.26 12.66
CA PHE A 156 19.68 12.63 11.48
C PHE A 156 18.23 12.96 11.83
N GLN A 157 17.55 12.06 12.56
CA GLN A 157 16.19 12.28 13.04
C GLN A 157 16.07 13.59 13.83
N LYS A 158 16.98 13.83 14.79
CA LYS A 158 17.00 15.07 15.58
C LYS A 158 17.22 16.31 14.72
N ALA A 159 18.14 16.27 13.77
CA ALA A 159 18.44 17.39 12.87
C ALA A 159 17.24 17.76 11.98
N HIS A 160 16.39 16.78 11.65
CA HIS A 160 15.20 16.96 10.82
C HIS A 160 13.89 17.04 11.62
N ALA A 161 13.95 17.34 12.92
CA ALA A 161 12.79 17.47 13.81
C ALA A 161 11.87 16.22 13.83
N LEU A 162 12.46 15.05 13.63
CA LEU A 162 11.81 13.75 13.82
C LEU A 162 12.05 13.25 15.26
N GLU A 163 11.23 12.31 15.70
CA GLU A 163 11.49 11.58 16.94
C GLU A 163 12.79 10.77 16.79
N ALA A 164 13.77 11.01 17.68
CA ALA A 164 15.10 10.40 17.63
C ALA A 164 15.11 8.98 18.25
N ASP A 165 14.19 8.12 17.82
CA ASP A 165 14.00 6.77 18.34
C ASP A 165 14.98 5.73 17.74
N GLY A 166 15.70 6.10 16.68
CA GLY A 166 16.63 5.23 15.96
C GLY A 166 15.95 4.23 15.01
N LYS A 167 14.63 4.30 14.81
CA LYS A 167 13.90 3.43 13.89
C LYS A 167 13.85 4.05 12.50
N ILE A 168 14.07 3.23 11.48
CA ILE A 168 14.02 3.66 10.07
C ILE A 168 12.58 3.50 9.56
N GLY A 169 11.64 4.24 10.18
CA GLY A 169 10.22 4.24 9.81
C GLY A 169 9.92 5.12 8.59
N PHE A 170 8.64 5.24 8.20
CA PHE A 170 8.23 5.97 6.99
C PHE A 170 8.79 7.39 6.95
N LYS A 171 8.61 8.18 8.02
CA LYS A 171 9.08 9.58 8.08
C LYS A 171 10.61 9.69 7.94
N THR A 172 11.35 8.76 8.54
CA THR A 172 12.81 8.72 8.42
C THR A 172 13.23 8.37 6.99
N LEU A 173 12.60 7.37 6.37
CA LEU A 173 12.84 7.00 4.97
C LEU A 173 12.49 8.15 4.01
N THR A 174 11.37 8.86 4.24
CA THR A 174 10.98 10.02 3.43
C THR A 174 12.07 11.08 3.46
N LYS A 175 12.64 11.36 4.64
CA LYS A 175 13.71 12.35 4.76
C LYS A 175 15.04 11.87 4.19
N LEU A 176 15.36 10.58 4.32
CA LEU A 176 16.55 10.03 3.68
C LEU A 176 16.45 10.11 2.15
N ALA A 177 15.26 9.92 1.58
CA ALA A 177 15.05 10.02 0.14
C ALA A 177 15.34 11.42 -0.44
N ASP A 178 15.35 12.48 0.37
CA ASP A 178 15.76 13.82 -0.08
C ASP A 178 17.28 13.89 -0.41
N TYR A 179 18.06 12.86 -0.06
CA TYR A 179 19.52 12.79 -0.17
C TYR A 179 20.01 11.66 -1.09
N PHE A 180 19.17 11.23 -2.05
CA PHE A 180 19.64 10.38 -3.15
C PHE A 180 20.61 11.18 -4.04
N GLU A 181 21.89 10.82 -3.98
CA GLU A 181 22.95 11.29 -4.88
C GLU A 181 23.56 10.12 -5.66
#